data_AF-A0A6I3T4W0-F1
#
_entry.id   AF-A0A6I3T4W0-F1
#
_cell.length_a   1.000
_cell.length_b   1.000
_cell.length_c   1.000
_cell.angle_alpha   90.00
_cell.angle_beta   90.00
_cell.angle_gamma   90.00
#
_symmetry.space_group_name_H-M   'P 1'
#
loop_
_entity.id
_entity.type
_entity.pdbx_description
1 polymer ?
#
loop_
_entity_poly.entity_id
_entity_poly.type
_entity_poly.pdbx_seq_one_letter_code
_entity_poly.pdbx_strand_id
1 'polypeptide(L)'
;GLASGNTSTLKSVASLDISTFEGAQAAIKIADAALSTVNTQRAAYGALQSRFSSAISNLASTTENLSASKSRIVDTDFAAETATMTRGQILQQAGTAMLAQANSLPNGVMSLLRG
;
A
#
# COMPACT_ATOMS: atom_id res chain seq x y z
N GLY A 1 34.68 -56.03 -20.30
CA GLY A 1 33.70 -55.69 -19.24
C GLY A 1 32.78 -54.63 -19.79
N LEU A 2 31.52 -54.99 -20.04
CA LEU A 2 30.57 -54.22 -20.82
C LEU A 2 29.95 -53.09 -19.99
N ALA A 3 30.29 -51.86 -20.33
CA ALA A 3 29.55 -50.68 -19.88
C ALA A 3 28.37 -50.45 -20.83
N SER A 4 27.17 -50.83 -20.40
CA SER A 4 25.92 -50.32 -20.96
C SER A 4 25.16 -49.68 -19.81
N GLY A 5 25.33 -48.38 -19.67
CA GLY A 5 24.43 -47.59 -18.83
C GLY A 5 23.08 -47.56 -19.51
N ASN A 6 22.07 -48.15 -18.89
CA ASN A 6 20.67 -47.91 -19.19
C ASN A 6 20.37 -46.43 -18.92
N THR A 7 20.73 -45.56 -19.87
CA THR A 7 20.20 -44.22 -19.95
C THR A 7 18.73 -44.38 -20.33
N SER A 8 17.84 -44.27 -19.34
CA SER A 8 16.40 -44.23 -19.57
C SER A 8 16.13 -43.06 -20.51
N THR A 9 16.00 -43.36 -21.80
CA THR A 9 15.63 -42.36 -22.81
C THR A 9 14.25 -41.86 -22.43
N LEU A 10 14.19 -40.64 -21.91
CA LEU A 10 12.92 -39.93 -21.71
C LEU A 10 12.26 -39.83 -23.09
N LYS A 11 11.35 -40.75 -23.41
CA LYS A 11 10.58 -40.67 -24.65
C LYS A 11 9.72 -39.41 -24.53
N SER A 12 10.05 -38.41 -25.34
CA SER A 12 9.24 -37.21 -25.50
C SER A 12 7.81 -37.64 -25.87
N VAL A 13 6.80 -36.94 -25.36
CA VAL A 13 5.38 -37.20 -25.70
C VAL A 13 5.17 -37.22 -27.21
N ALA A 14 5.97 -36.47 -27.98
CA ALA A 14 5.92 -36.42 -29.44
C ALA A 14 6.47 -37.67 -30.15
N SER A 15 7.13 -38.57 -29.42
CA SER A 15 7.75 -39.80 -29.95
C SER A 15 7.05 -41.09 -29.49
N LEU A 16 5.86 -40.96 -28.88
CA LEU A 16 5.05 -42.10 -28.43
C LEU A 16 4.36 -42.76 -29.61
N ASP A 17 4.57 -44.07 -29.74
CA ASP A 17 3.84 -44.92 -30.67
C ASP A 17 2.81 -45.76 -29.89
N ILE A 18 1.53 -45.61 -30.25
CA ILE A 18 0.37 -46.20 -29.58
C ILE A 18 -0.13 -47.45 -30.34
N SER A 19 0.51 -47.80 -31.46
CA SER A 19 0.10 -48.92 -32.31
C SER A 19 0.19 -50.30 -31.65
N THR A 20 0.94 -50.43 -30.55
CA THR A 20 1.09 -51.67 -29.78
C THR A 20 0.53 -51.51 -28.36
N PHE A 21 0.04 -52.61 -27.78
CA PHE A 21 -0.50 -52.61 -26.41
C PHE A 21 0.53 -52.14 -25.36
N GLU A 22 1.80 -52.53 -25.53
CA GLU A 22 2.89 -52.10 -24.65
C GLU A 22 3.24 -50.61 -24.86
N GLY A 23 3.26 -50.15 -26.11
CA GLY A 23 3.46 -48.73 -26.47
C GLY A 23 2.37 -47.82 -25.92
N ALA A 24 1.11 -48.25 -25.98
CA ALA A 24 -0.03 -47.53 -25.41
C ALA A 24 0.06 -47.40 -23.88
N GLN A 25 0.48 -48.45 -23.16
CA GLN A 25 0.67 -48.37 -21.71
C GLN A 25 1.85 -47.47 -21.32
N ALA A 26 2.96 -47.52 -22.06
CA ALA A 26 4.07 -46.60 -21.86
C ALA A 26 3.66 -45.15 -22.16
N ALA A 27 2.84 -44.94 -23.18
CA ALA A 27 2.32 -43.64 -23.56
C ALA A 27 1.49 -42.98 -22.45
N ILE A 28 0.58 -43.75 -21.84
CA ILE A 28 -0.23 -43.28 -20.71
C ILE A 28 0.66 -42.85 -19.53
N LYS A 29 1.64 -43.67 -19.15
CA LYS A 29 2.55 -43.34 -18.03
C LYS A 29 3.35 -42.06 -18.28
N ILE A 30 3.79 -41.84 -19.51
CA ILE A 30 4.55 -40.63 -19.89
C ILE A 30 3.63 -39.41 -19.90
N ALA A 31 2.40 -39.54 -20.43
CA ALA A 31 1.41 -38.47 -20.41
C ALA A 31 1.02 -38.09 -18.98
N ASP A 32 0.82 -39.07 -18.08
CA ASP A 32 0.53 -38.83 -16.66
C ASP A 32 1.67 -38.08 -15.97
N ALA A 33 2.92 -38.46 -16.23
CA ALA A 33 4.09 -37.76 -15.68
C ALA A 33 4.20 -36.32 -16.21
N ALA A 34 3.94 -36.11 -17.50
CA ALA A 34 3.93 -34.78 -18.10
C ALA A 34 2.80 -33.91 -17.53
N LEU A 35 1.59 -34.46 -17.40
CA LEU A 35 0.44 -33.77 -16.80
C LEU A 35 0.67 -33.45 -15.33
N SER A 36 1.27 -34.37 -14.57
CA SER A 36 1.66 -34.14 -13.18
C SER A 36 2.62 -32.96 -13.06
N THR A 37 3.65 -32.92 -13.91
CA THR A 37 4.63 -31.82 -13.95
C THR A 37 3.96 -30.47 -14.27
N VAL A 38 3.08 -30.43 -15.28
CA VAL A 38 2.33 -29.21 -15.63
C VAL A 38 1.43 -28.77 -14.48
N ASN A 39 0.74 -29.70 -13.83
CA ASN A 39 -0.13 -29.41 -12.69
C ASN A 39 0.66 -28.89 -11.49
N THR A 40 1.85 -29.43 -11.21
CA THR A 40 2.74 -28.90 -10.17
C THR A 40 3.14 -27.46 -10.46
N GLN A 41 3.51 -27.15 -11.70
CA GLN A 41 3.85 -25.77 -12.08
C GLN A 41 2.63 -24.83 -11.98
N ARG A 42 1.44 -25.27 -12.43
CA ARG A 42 0.19 -24.50 -12.26
C ARG A 42 -0.14 -24.26 -10.78
N ALA A 43 0.05 -25.25 -9.92
CA ALA A 43 -0.15 -25.11 -8.48
C ALA A 43 0.83 -24.10 -7.87
N ALA A 44 2.10 -24.11 -8.28
CA ALA A 44 3.08 -23.12 -7.86
C ALA A 44 2.70 -21.70 -8.30
N TYR A 45 2.22 -21.52 -9.53
CA TYR A 45 1.69 -20.23 -9.99
C TYR A 45 0.45 -19.78 -9.22
N GLY A 46 -0.47 -20.70 -8.91
CA GLY A 46 -1.63 -20.41 -8.08
C GLY A 46 -1.24 -19.94 -6.68
N ALA A 47 -0.28 -20.63 -6.03
CA ALA A 47 0.25 -20.22 -4.74
C ALA A 47 0.92 -18.85 -4.79
N LEU A 48 1.68 -18.57 -5.84
CA LEU A 48 2.31 -17.26 -6.05
C LEU A 48 1.26 -16.16 -6.25
N GLN A 49 0.20 -16.43 -7.01
CA GLN A 49 -0.92 -15.51 -7.22
C GLN A 49 -1.64 -15.20 -5.89
N SER A 50 -1.91 -16.21 -5.06
CA SER A 50 -2.48 -16.00 -3.72
C SER A 50 -1.57 -15.14 -2.86
N ARG A 51 -0.26 -15.40 -2.89
CA ARG A 51 0.72 -14.60 -2.14
C ARG A 51 0.79 -13.15 -2.64
N PHE A 52 0.71 -12.91 -3.95
CA PHE A 52 0.61 -11.55 -4.50
C PHE A 52 -0.69 -10.87 -4.07
N SER A 53 -1.83 -11.57 -4.12
CA SER A 53 -3.11 -11.01 -3.65
C SER A 53 -3.06 -10.60 -2.19
N SER A 54 -2.51 -11.45 -1.31
CA SER A 54 -2.32 -11.12 0.11
C SER A 54 -1.36 -9.96 0.32
N ALA A 55 -0.24 -9.92 -0.41
CA ALA A 55 0.73 -8.83 -0.33
C ALA A 55 0.12 -7.49 -0.77
N ILE A 56 -0.63 -7.49 -1.88
CA ILE A 56 -1.33 -6.29 -2.39
C ILE A 56 -2.36 -5.80 -1.38
N SER A 57 -3.18 -6.71 -0.83
CA SER A 57 -4.19 -6.33 0.18
C SER A 57 -3.55 -5.73 1.43
N ASN A 58 -2.47 -6.33 1.94
CA ASN A 58 -1.74 -5.80 3.08
C ASN A 58 -1.10 -4.43 2.78
N LEU A 59 -0.54 -4.26 1.57
CA LEU A 59 0.07 -3.00 1.15
C LEU A 59 -0.98 -1.88 0.98
N ALA A 60 -2.16 -2.22 0.46
CA ALA A 60 -3.28 -1.28 0.37
C ALA A 60 -3.72 -0.80 1.77
N SER A 61 -3.90 -1.71 2.73
CA SER A 61 -4.21 -1.35 4.11
C SER A 61 -3.12 -0.51 4.76
N THR A 62 -1.84 -0.83 4.52
CA THR A 62 -0.71 -0.05 5.02
C THR A 62 -0.69 1.35 4.43
N THR A 63 -0.97 1.48 3.13
CA THR A 63 -1.03 2.76 2.42
C THR A 63 -2.17 3.63 2.94
N GLU A 64 -3.34 3.03 3.17
CA GLU A 64 -4.49 3.73 3.75
C GLU A 64 -4.17 4.24 5.16
N ASN A 65 -3.60 3.39 6.02
CA ASN A 65 -3.20 3.77 7.37
C ASN A 65 -2.15 4.90 7.35
N LEU A 66 -1.15 4.80 6.47
CA LEU A 66 -0.11 5.82 6.33
C LEU A 66 -0.68 7.15 5.83
N SER A 67 -1.58 7.11 4.84
CA SER A 67 -2.29 8.28 4.32
C SER A 67 -3.12 8.95 5.42
N ALA A 68 -3.89 8.17 6.18
CA ALA A 68 -4.68 8.67 7.30
C ALA A 68 -3.81 9.29 8.41
N SER A 69 -2.68 8.65 8.76
CA SER A 69 -1.73 9.22 9.71
C SER A 69 -1.11 10.51 9.20
N LYS A 70 -0.73 10.58 7.92
CA LYS A 70 -0.18 11.79 7.30
C LYS A 70 -1.21 12.91 7.27
N SER A 71 -2.47 12.64 6.89
CA SER A 71 -3.55 13.62 6.91
C SER A 71 -3.76 14.19 8.31
N ARG A 72 -3.78 13.34 9.35
CA ARG A 72 -3.89 13.81 10.74
C ARG A 72 -2.75 14.73 11.13
N ILE A 73 -1.51 14.41 10.77
CA ILE A 73 -0.36 15.28 11.08
C ILE A 73 -0.52 16.64 10.38
N VAL A 74 -0.75 16.62 9.06
CA VAL A 74 -0.84 17.84 8.24
C VAL A 74 -2.04 18.72 8.67
N ASP A 75 -3.21 18.12 8.90
CA ASP A 75 -4.41 18.85 9.33
C ASP A 75 -4.25 19.43 10.74
N THR A 76 -3.57 18.73 11.65
CA THR A 76 -3.34 19.23 13.02
C THR A 76 -2.34 20.40 13.01
N ASP A 77 -1.29 20.30 12.21
CA ASP A 77 -0.32 21.38 12.02
C ASP A 77 -0.98 22.62 11.39
N PHE A 78 -1.83 22.41 10.38
CA PHE A 78 -2.59 23.51 9.76
C PHE A 78 -3.55 24.17 10.73
N ALA A 79 -4.25 23.39 11.56
CA ALA A 79 -5.14 23.93 12.59
C ALA A 79 -4.36 24.75 13.64
N ALA A 80 -3.18 24.27 14.07
CA ALA A 80 -2.33 24.98 15.03
C ALA A 80 -1.75 26.29 14.48
N GLU A 81 -1.27 26.27 13.24
CA GLU A 81 -0.75 27.46 12.56
C GLU A 81 -1.87 28.49 12.32
N THR A 82 -3.04 28.04 11.83
CA THR A 82 -4.21 28.91 11.61
C THR A 82 -4.73 29.51 12.92
N ALA A 83 -4.75 28.74 14.00
CA ALA A 83 -5.13 29.26 15.32
C ALA A 83 -4.14 30.30 15.84
N THR A 84 -2.85 30.13 15.57
CA THR A 84 -1.80 31.08 15.94
C THR A 84 -1.88 32.35 15.11
N MET A 85 -2.07 32.24 13.79
CA MET A 85 -2.32 33.37 12.90
C MET A 85 -3.57 34.15 13.33
N THR A 86 -4.68 33.45 13.57
CA THR A 86 -5.95 34.07 14.03
C THR A 86 -5.77 34.77 15.37
N ARG A 87 -5.09 34.13 16.34
CA ARG A 87 -4.76 34.76 17.63
C ARG A 87 -3.92 36.02 17.45
N GLY A 88 -2.94 35.98 16.56
CA GLY A 88 -2.10 37.14 16.22
C GLY A 88 -2.92 38.30 15.62
N GLN A 89 -3.81 38.01 14.67
CA GLN A 89 -4.70 39.00 14.06
C GLN A 89 -5.66 39.62 15.08
N ILE A 90 -6.26 38.79 15.96
CA ILE A 90 -7.13 39.28 17.04
C ILE A 90 -6.35 40.16 18.01
N LEU A 91 -5.13 39.78 18.40
CA LEU A 91 -4.30 40.60 19.29
C LEU A 91 -3.90 41.93 18.65
N GLN A 92 -3.64 41.96 17.34
CA GLN A 92 -3.36 43.21 16.62
C GLN A 92 -4.59 44.13 16.57
N GLN A 93 -5.78 43.60 16.25
CA GLN A 93 -7.03 44.37 16.24
C GLN A 93 -7.44 44.83 17.64
N ALA A 94 -7.26 43.98 18.65
CA ALA A 94 -7.50 44.33 20.04
C ALA A 94 -6.47 45.37 20.52
N GLY A 95 -5.20 45.26 20.14
CA GLY A 95 -4.16 46.22 20.47
C GLY A 95 -4.43 47.62 19.91
N THR A 96 -4.89 47.72 18.66
CA THR A 96 -5.27 49.01 18.06
C THR A 96 -6.53 49.60 18.70
N ALA A 97 -7.55 48.77 18.96
CA ALA A 97 -8.76 49.21 19.66
C ALA A 97 -8.50 49.62 21.12
N MET A 98 -7.66 48.87 21.84
CA MET A 98 -7.23 49.17 23.22
C MET A 98 -6.36 50.42 23.28
N LEU A 99 -5.46 50.63 22.32
CA LEU A 99 -4.70 51.87 22.20
C LEU A 99 -5.63 53.06 21.92
N ALA A 100 -6.61 52.92 21.02
CA ALA A 100 -7.58 53.97 20.75
C ALA A 100 -8.44 54.30 21.99
N GLN A 101 -8.85 53.28 22.76
CA GLN A 101 -9.60 53.44 24.00
C GLN A 101 -8.74 54.07 25.13
N ALA A 102 -7.47 53.68 25.23
CA ALA A 102 -6.54 54.27 26.19
C ALA A 102 -6.18 55.72 25.85
N ASN A 103 -6.17 56.10 24.57
CA ASN A 103 -5.92 57.47 24.13
C ASN A 103 -7.15 58.39 24.27
N SER A 104 -8.37 57.83 24.27
CA SER A 104 -9.61 58.60 24.44
C SER A 104 -10.00 58.80 25.92
N LEU A 105 -9.55 57.91 26.82
CA LEU A 105 -9.79 58.00 28.26
C LEU A 105 -9.33 59.33 28.91
N PRO A 106 -8.13 59.89 28.63
CA PRO A 106 -7.65 61.13 29.24
C PRO A 106 -8.53 62.35 28.96
N ASN A 107 -9.17 62.39 27.79
CA ASN A 107 -10.04 63.51 27.40
C ASN A 107 -11.37 63.51 28.20
N GLY A 108 -11.86 62.34 28.62
CA GLY A 108 -13.03 62.24 29.49
C GLY A 108 -12.75 62.75 30.91
N VAL A 109 -11.55 62.52 31.44
CA VAL A 109 -11.16 62.97 32.79
C VAL A 109 -10.93 64.48 32.84
N MET A 110 -10.42 65.09 31.76
CA MET A 110 -10.30 66.56 31.63
C MET A 110 -11.66 67.28 31.57
N SER A 111 -12.73 66.60 31.14
CA SER A 111 -14.09 67.13 31.18
C SER A 111 -14.63 67.21 32.63
N LEU A 112 -14.32 66.20 33.45
CA LEU A 112 -14.71 66.13 34.87
C LEU A 112 -13.89 67.06 35.78
N LEU A 113 -12.76 67.58 35.31
CA LEU A 113 -11.92 68.53 36.06
C LEU A 113 -12.19 70.00 35.67
N ARG A 114 -13.05 70.24 34.67
CA ARG A 114 -13.45 71.58 34.19
C ARG A 114 -14.93 71.89 34.42
N GLY A 115 -15.71 70.96 34.96
CA GLY A 115 -17.09 71.16 35.42
C GLY A 115 -17.15 71.11 36.94
#